data_AF-A0A2U2ZFV8-F1
#
_entry.id   AF-A0A2U2ZFV8-F1
#
_cell.length_a   1.000
_cell.length_b   1.000
_cell.length_c   1.000
_cell.angle_alpha   90.00
_cell.angle_beta   90.00
_cell.angle_gamma   90.00
#
_symmetry.space_group_name_H-M   'P 1'
#
loop_
_entity.id
_entity.type
_entity.pdbx_description
1 polymer ?
#
loop_
_entity_poly.entity_id
_entity_poly.type
_entity_poly.pdbx_seq_one_letter_code
_entity_poly.pdbx_strand_id
1 'polypeptide(L)'
;MDARHEAALGLHQLEGFLHQEAHRLEAHRKAHEFARALPGLTTDQRLVVEEAYAREQVAYARETTRRIAERIQQVEAQYATRHRRFTRDTAVAMAVVTMGLIGLCIAVILGTASGAA
;
A
#
# COMPACT_ATOMS: atom_id res chain seq x y z
N MET A 1 18.14 9.78 12.19
CA MET A 1 17.49 9.24 10.97
C MET A 1 18.60 8.89 9.99
N ASP A 2 18.50 7.73 9.34
CA ASP A 2 19.57 7.19 8.48
C ASP A 2 19.45 7.77 7.07
N ALA A 3 20.52 8.37 6.55
CA ALA A 3 20.54 9.02 5.23
C ALA A 3 20.15 8.06 4.10
N ARG A 4 20.40 6.75 4.27
CA ARG A 4 19.94 5.73 3.31
C ARG A 4 18.41 5.62 3.24
N HIS A 5 17.73 5.78 4.37
CA HIS A 5 16.28 5.71 4.42
C HIS A 5 15.64 6.91 3.71
N GLU A 6 16.20 8.10 3.90
CA GLU A 6 15.76 9.32 3.23
C GLU A 6 16.01 9.27 1.71
N ALA A 7 17.17 8.77 1.29
CA ALA A 7 17.47 8.56 -0.13
C ALA A 7 16.52 7.55 -0.80
N ALA A 8 16.20 6.44 -0.12
CA ALA A 8 15.24 5.45 -0.62
C ALA A 8 13.83 6.03 -0.75
N LEU A 9 13.41 6.86 0.21
CA LEU A 9 12.12 7.54 0.18
C LEU A 9 12.03 8.53 -1.00
N GLY A 10 13.09 9.32 -1.21
CA GLY A 10 13.19 10.25 -2.33
C GLY A 10 13.15 9.55 -3.69
N LEU A 11 13.84 8.42 -3.83
CA LEU A 11 13.82 7.63 -5.06
C LEU A 11 12.42 7.08 -5.38
N HIS A 12 11.72 6.56 -4.38
CA HIS A 12 10.36 6.05 -4.55
C HIS A 12 9.37 7.16 -4.97
N GLN A 13 9.53 8.37 -4.42
CA GLN A 13 8.71 9.52 -4.82
C GLN A 13 8.99 9.95 -6.26
N LEU A 14 10.27 9.96 -6.66
CA LEU A 14 10.67 10.29 -8.03
C LEU A 14 10.15 9.25 -9.03
N GLU A 15 10.24 7.97 -8.70
CA GLU A 15 9.71 6.88 -9.53
C GLU A 15 8.20 7.02 -9.73
N GLY A 16 7.46 7.30 -8.65
CA GLY A 16 6.03 7.56 -8.72
C GLY A 16 5.69 8.76 -9.62
N PHE A 17 6.42 9.87 -9.47
CA PHE A 17 6.26 11.05 -10.31
C PHE A 17 6.53 10.75 -11.78
N LEU A 18 7.65 10.08 -12.09
CA LEU A 18 8.03 9.73 -13.46
C LEU A 18 6.99 8.80 -14.12
N HIS A 19 6.48 7.84 -13.37
CA HIS A 19 5.45 6.92 -13.86
C HIS A 19 4.15 7.65 -14.21
N GLN A 20 3.73 8.59 -13.36
CA GLN A 20 2.55 9.41 -13.59
C GLN A 20 2.72 10.34 -14.80
N GLU A 21 3.89 10.96 -14.94
CA GLU A 21 4.17 11.87 -16.05
C GLU A 21 4.26 11.12 -17.39
N ALA A 22 4.87 9.92 -17.40
CA ALA A 22 4.89 9.06 -18.58
C ALA A 22 3.47 8.68 -19.05
N HIS A 23 2.59 8.29 -18.12
CA HIS A 23 1.19 8.01 -18.43
C HIS A 23 0.46 9.24 -18.99
N ARG A 24 0.72 10.43 -18.45
CA ARG A 24 0.11 11.68 -18.92
C ARG A 24 0.53 12.00 -20.35
N LEU A 25 1.82 11.89 -20.65
CA LEU A 25 2.36 12.11 -21.99
C LEU A 25 1.81 11.10 -23.00
N GLU A 26 1.71 9.83 -22.62
CA GLU A 26 1.16 8.79 -23.50
C GLU A 26 -0.34 9.02 -23.79
N ALA A 27 -1.12 9.42 -22.78
CA ALA A 27 -2.53 9.75 -22.95
C ALA A 27 -2.72 10.93 -23.92
N HIS A 28 -1.91 11.99 -23.80
CA HIS A 28 -1.93 13.11 -24.74
C HIS A 28 -1.55 12.71 -26.16
N ARG A 29 -0.51 11.88 -26.32
CA ARG A 29 -0.12 11.37 -27.65
C ARG A 29 -1.27 10.60 -28.31
N LYS A 30 -1.91 9.69 -27.58
CA LYS A 30 -3.05 8.89 -28.09
C LYS A 30 -4.24 9.77 -28.47
N ALA A 31 -4.55 10.79 -27.67
CA ALA A 31 -5.62 11.74 -27.98
C ALA A 31 -5.33 12.53 -29.27
N HIS A 32 -4.08 12.99 -29.45
CA HIS A 32 -3.66 13.70 -30.66
C HIS A 32 -3.73 12.82 -31.92
N GLU A 33 -3.26 11.57 -31.83
CA GLU A 33 -3.34 10.60 -32.92
C GLU A 33 -4.79 10.29 -33.31
N PHE A 34 -5.67 10.12 -32.32
CA PHE A 34 -7.10 9.91 -32.53
C PHE A 34 -7.78 11.08 -33.24
N ALA A 35 -7.52 12.31 -32.81
CA ALA A 35 -8.11 13.50 -33.42
C ALA A 35 -7.65 13.71 -34.87
N ARG A 36 -6.36 13.43 -35.15
CA ARG A 36 -5.79 13.45 -36.51
C ARG A 36 -6.45 12.44 -37.45
N ALA A 37 -6.91 11.31 -36.92
CA ALA A 37 -7.53 10.23 -37.68
C ALA A 37 -9.00 10.48 -38.07
N LEU A 38 -9.64 11.53 -37.56
CA LEU A 38 -11.02 11.89 -37.93
C LEU A 38 -11.05 12.89 -39.10
N PRO A 39 -11.35 12.47 -40.35
CA PRO A 39 -11.49 13.39 -41.48
C PRO A 39 -12.84 14.14 -41.43
N GLY A 40 -12.85 15.40 -41.87
CA GLY A 40 -14.08 16.20 -42.01
C GLY A 40 -14.45 17.07 -40.81
N LEU A 41 -13.70 17.01 -39.70
CA LEU A 41 -13.88 17.93 -38.58
C LEU A 41 -13.10 19.22 -38.84
N THR A 42 -13.76 20.35 -38.62
CA THR A 42 -13.08 21.65 -38.49
C THR A 42 -12.18 21.65 -37.25
N THR A 43 -11.16 22.51 -37.22
CA THR A 43 -10.19 22.61 -36.12
C THR A 43 -10.89 22.78 -34.76
N ASP A 44 -11.97 23.55 -34.70
CA ASP A 44 -12.73 23.78 -33.46
C ASP A 44 -13.50 22.54 -33.00
N GLN A 45 -14.07 21.76 -33.92
CA GLN A 45 -14.76 20.52 -33.57
C GLN A 45 -13.77 19.44 -33.11
N ARG A 46 -12.55 19.43 -33.65
CA ARG A 46 -11.47 18.56 -33.14
C ARG A 46 -11.07 18.91 -31.72
N LEU A 47 -10.91 20.19 -31.40
CA LEU A 47 -10.54 20.64 -30.06
C LEU A 47 -11.57 20.22 -29.01
N VAL A 48 -12.87 20.35 -29.34
CA VAL A 48 -13.97 19.94 -28.44
C VAL A 48 -13.96 18.43 -28.16
N VAL A 49 -13.70 17.61 -29.18
CA VAL A 49 -13.61 16.14 -29.03
C VAL A 49 -12.36 15.75 -28.26
N GLU A 50 -11.22 16.39 -28.52
CA GLU A 50 -9.97 16.18 -27.77
C GLU A 50 -10.15 16.47 -26.28
N GLU A 51 -10.78 17.59 -25.92
CA GLU A 51 -11.06 17.93 -24.53
C GLU A 51 -12.05 16.96 -23.86
N ALA A 52 -13.10 16.56 -24.57
CA ALA A 52 -14.08 15.63 -24.04
C ALA A 52 -13.45 14.26 -23.76
N TYR A 53 -12.66 13.75 -24.71
CA TYR A 53 -11.95 12.48 -24.58
C TYR A 53 -10.88 12.53 -23.47
N ALA A 54 -10.13 13.63 -23.37
CA ALA A 54 -9.15 13.81 -22.31
C ALA A 54 -9.80 13.81 -20.91
N ARG A 55 -10.95 14.50 -20.75
CA ARG A 55 -11.71 14.51 -19.49
C ARG A 55 -12.21 13.11 -19.12
N GLU A 56 -12.74 12.37 -20.08
CA GLU A 56 -13.24 11.01 -19.87
C GLU A 56 -12.12 10.04 -19.49
N GLN A 57 -10.97 10.13 -20.14
CA GLN A 57 -9.81 9.29 -19.80
C GLN A 57 -9.25 9.59 -18.41
N VAL A 58 -9.23 10.86 -17.99
CA VAL A 58 -8.82 11.23 -16.62
C VAL A 58 -9.81 10.66 -15.59
N ALA A 59 -11.12 10.70 -15.87
CA ALA A 59 -12.13 10.12 -15.00
C ALA A 59 -11.99 8.60 -14.89
N TYR A 60 -11.79 7.92 -16.03
CA TYR A 60 -11.60 6.47 -16.09
C TYR A 60 -10.33 6.02 -15.36
N ALA A 61 -9.21 6.73 -15.55
CA ALA A 61 -7.96 6.46 -14.85
C ALA A 61 -8.14 6.60 -13.34
N ARG A 62 -8.75 7.70 -12.87
CA ARG A 62 -9.03 7.93 -11.43
C ARG A 62 -9.87 6.82 -10.82
N GLU A 63 -10.94 6.43 -11.50
CA GLU A 63 -11.84 5.39 -11.04
C GLU A 63 -11.15 4.02 -10.97
N THR A 64 -10.36 3.70 -11.99
CA THR A 64 -9.59 2.45 -12.02
C THR A 64 -8.55 2.41 -10.91
N THR A 65 -7.79 3.50 -10.71
CA THR A 65 -6.83 3.62 -9.60
C THR A 65 -7.51 3.50 -8.24
N ARG A 66 -8.69 4.11 -8.07
CA ARG A 66 -9.48 4.00 -6.85
C ARG A 66 -9.91 2.56 -6.56
N ARG A 67 -10.46 1.85 -7.55
CA ARG A 67 -10.85 0.45 -7.37
C ARG A 67 -9.67 -0.46 -7.05
N ILE A 68 -8.52 -0.22 -7.67
CA ILE A 68 -7.29 -0.95 -7.36
C ILE A 68 -6.86 -0.69 -5.91
N ALA A 69 -6.87 0.57 -5.48
CA ALA A 69 -6.55 0.94 -4.10
C ALA A 69 -7.51 0.31 -3.08
N GLU A 70 -8.82 0.36 -3.35
CA GLU A 70 -9.84 -0.29 -2.51
C GLU A 70 -9.62 -1.81 -2.43
N ARG A 71 -9.27 -2.45 -3.55
CA ARG A 71 -9.00 -3.89 -3.57
C ARG A 71 -7.71 -4.26 -2.85
N ILE A 72 -6.66 -3.46 -2.97
CA ILE A 72 -5.42 -3.63 -2.19
C ILE A 72 -5.74 -3.50 -0.70
N GLN A 73 -6.49 -2.48 -0.28
CA GLN A 73 -6.89 -2.30 1.12
C GLN A 73 -7.75 -3.44 1.65
N GLN A 74 -8.67 -3.97 0.85
CA GLN A 74 -9.47 -5.15 1.23
C GLN A 74 -8.58 -6.38 1.42
N VAL A 75 -7.62 -6.60 0.52
CA VAL A 75 -6.65 -7.70 0.63
C VAL A 75 -5.77 -7.51 1.87
N GLU A 76 -5.22 -6.32 2.09
CA GLU A 76 -4.43 -6.00 3.29
C GLU A 76 -5.24 -6.18 4.57
N ALA A 77 -6.51 -5.78 4.61
CA ALA A 77 -7.38 -5.98 5.77
C ALA A 77 -7.63 -7.48 6.04
N GLN A 78 -7.81 -8.29 5.00
CA GLN A 78 -7.97 -9.74 5.11
C GLN A 78 -6.69 -10.42 5.63
N TYR A 79 -5.50 -9.94 5.23
CA TYR A 79 -4.22 -10.46 5.73
C TYR A 79 -3.88 -9.93 7.14
N ALA A 80 -4.12 -8.65 7.42
CA ALA A 80 -3.84 -8.02 8.72
C ALA A 80 -4.70 -8.59 9.85
N THR A 81 -5.96 -8.95 9.57
CA THR A 81 -6.84 -9.61 10.54
C THR A 81 -6.37 -11.02 10.90
N ARG A 82 -5.76 -11.75 9.94
CA ARG A 82 -5.14 -13.06 10.17
C ARG A 82 -3.87 -12.95 11.02
N HIS A 83 -3.01 -11.98 10.72
CA HIS A 83 -1.75 -11.78 11.45
C HIS A 83 -1.96 -11.26 12.88
N ARG A 84 -2.88 -10.31 13.11
CA ARG A 84 -3.14 -9.76 14.45
C ARG A 84 -3.69 -10.78 15.44
N ARG A 85 -4.45 -11.77 14.98
CA ARG A 85 -4.92 -12.86 15.85
C ARG A 85 -3.76 -13.77 16.26
N PHE A 86 -2.95 -14.18 15.30
CA PHE A 86 -1.81 -15.06 15.56
C PHE A 86 -0.78 -14.40 16.48
N THR A 87 -0.46 -13.11 16.28
CA THR A 87 0.48 -12.40 17.15
C THR A 87 -0.05 -12.16 18.56
N ARG A 88 -1.36 -11.93 18.72
CA ARG A 88 -1.97 -11.79 20.04
C ARG A 88 -1.98 -13.11 20.79
N ASP A 89 -2.34 -14.20 20.12
CA ASP A 89 -2.41 -15.52 20.72
C ASP A 89 -0.99 -16.03 21.09
N THR A 90 0.02 -15.77 20.25
CA THR A 90 1.41 -16.10 20.59
C THR A 90 1.97 -15.22 21.71
N ALA A 91 1.64 -13.93 21.75
CA ALA A 91 2.05 -13.05 22.86
C ALA A 91 1.44 -13.49 24.19
N VAL A 92 0.17 -13.89 24.21
CA VAL A 92 -0.49 -14.44 25.40
C VAL A 92 0.14 -15.77 25.81
N ALA A 93 0.39 -16.68 24.86
CA ALA A 93 1.05 -17.95 25.15
C ALA A 93 2.45 -17.75 25.73
N MET A 94 3.25 -16.83 25.16
CA MET A 94 4.56 -16.47 25.68
C MET A 94 4.46 -15.90 27.11
N ALA A 95 3.52 -15.00 27.37
CA ALA A 95 3.33 -14.43 28.70
C ALA A 95 2.96 -15.48 29.75
N VAL A 96 2.12 -16.46 29.40
CA VAL A 96 1.76 -17.58 30.28
C VAL A 96 2.97 -18.46 30.57
N VAL A 97 3.77 -18.81 29.55
CA VAL A 97 5.01 -19.60 29.72
C VAL A 97 6.00 -18.86 30.61
N THR A 98 6.21 -17.55 30.37
CA THR A 98 7.11 -16.74 31.19
C THR A 98 6.65 -16.67 32.64
N MET A 99 5.36 -16.45 32.90
CA MET A 99 4.82 -16.48 34.26
C MET A 99 4.95 -17.85 34.93
N GLY A 100 4.73 -18.94 34.19
CA GLY A 100 4.92 -20.30 34.68
C GLY A 100 6.37 -20.58 35.06
N LEU A 101 7.33 -20.14 34.24
CA LEU A 101 8.75 -20.27 34.53
C LEU A 101 9.17 -19.44 35.75
N ILE A 102 8.67 -18.20 35.87
CA ILE A 102 8.92 -17.36 37.05
C ILE A 102 8.37 -18.04 38.31
N GLY A 103 7.13 -18.53 38.25
CA GLY A 103 6.51 -19.25 39.36
C GLY A 103 7.28 -20.52 39.76
N LEU A 104 7.77 -21.28 38.79
CA LEU A 104 8.61 -22.45 39.02
C LEU A 104 9.94 -22.07 39.69
N CYS A 105 10.62 -21.03 39.20
CA CYS A 105 11.85 -20.53 39.81
C CYS A 105 11.63 -20.10 41.27
N ILE A 106 10.54 -19.37 41.54
CA ILE A 106 10.17 -18.96 42.90
C ILE A 106 9.94 -20.18 43.80
N ALA A 107 9.18 -21.17 43.31
CA ALA A 107 8.90 -22.40 44.07
C ALA A 107 10.17 -23.22 44.35
N VAL A 108 11.10 -23.30 43.40
CA VAL A 108 12.40 -23.98 43.60
C VAL A 108 13.25 -23.24 44.63
N ILE A 109 13.32 -21.90 44.56
CA ILE A 109 14.07 -21.09 45.52
C ILE A 109 13.50 -21.25 46.93
N LEU A 110 12.17 -21.18 47.09
CA LEU A 110 11.50 -21.41 48.38
C LEU A 110 11.66 -22.84 48.88
N GLY A 111 11.55 -23.83 47.99
CA GLY A 111 11.74 -25.24 48.32
C GLY A 111 13.15 -25.54 48.82
N THR A 112 14.17 -25.01 48.15
CA THR A 112 15.57 -25.12 48.57
C THR A 112 15.85 -24.36 49.88
N ALA A 113 15.20 -23.21 50.10
CA ALA A 113 15.31 -22.48 51.36
C ALA A 113 14.63 -23.21 52.54
N SER A 114 13.52 -23.92 52.29
CA SER A 114 12.81 -24.72 53.30
C SER A 114 13.45 -26.08 53.59
N GLY A 115 14.26 -26.62 52.67
CA GLY A 115 14.99 -27.88 52.86
C GLY A 115 16.35 -27.73 53.53
N ALA A 116 16.78 -26.49 53.81
CA ALA A 116 18.06 -26.17 54.46
C ALA A 116 17.93 -25.74 55.94
N ALA A 117 16.72 -25.83 56.52
CA ALA A 117 16.43 -25.59 57.93
C ALA A 117 16.11 -26.91 58.65
#